data_AF-A0A959EZ89-F1
#
_entry.id   AF-A0A959EZ89-F1
#
_cell.length_a   1.000
_cell.length_b   1.000
_cell.length_c   1.000
_cell.angle_alpha   90.00
_cell.angle_beta   90.00
_cell.angle_gamma   90.00
#
_symmetry.space_group_name_H-M   'P 1'
#
loop_
_entity.id
_entity.type
_entity.pdbx_description
1 polymer ?
#
loop_
_entity_poly.entity_id
_entity_poly.type
_entity_poly.pdbx_seq_one_letter_code
_entity_poly.pdbx_strand_id
1 'polypeptide(L)'
;IIAYSSLVPLSTWRTAEGHDSAKTEKMKADSSAEASPFRAMAEKYGVSEAQLLLRWALEKGYAVLPKSTKEARMKQNIDLFSF
;
A
#
# COMPACT_ATOMS: atom_id res chain seq x y z
N ILE A 1 7.64 13.02 -5.13
CA ILE A 1 9.10 13.02 -5.36
C ILE A 1 9.39 11.88 -6.32
N ILE A 2 9.57 12.20 -7.61
CA ILE A 2 10.08 11.25 -8.61
C ILE A 2 11.59 11.18 -8.34
N ALA A 3 12.14 9.98 -8.19
CA ALA A 3 13.58 9.82 -8.07
C ALA A 3 14.20 10.20 -9.43
N TYR A 4 14.85 11.37 -9.49
CA TYR A 4 15.59 11.78 -10.67
C TYR A 4 16.89 10.98 -10.71
N SER A 5 17.05 10.16 -11.75
CA SER A 5 18.37 9.72 -12.20
C SER A 5 19.13 10.95 -12.73
N SER A 6 20.47 10.94 -12.68
CA SER A 6 21.31 11.96 -13.33
C SER A 6 21.01 12.11 -14.84
N LEU A 7 20.42 11.08 -15.41
CA LEU A 7 19.77 11.11 -16.71
C LEU A 7 18.30 11.49 -16.50
N VAL A 8 17.95 12.72 -16.86
CA VAL A 8 16.56 13.18 -16.93
C VAL A 8 15.73 12.08 -17.61
N PRO A 9 14.56 11.70 -17.06
CA PRO A 9 13.72 10.68 -17.69
C PRO A 9 13.49 11.07 -19.14
N LEU A 10 13.68 10.11 -20.06
CA LEU A 10 13.48 10.32 -21.50
C LEU A 10 12.12 11.00 -21.71
N SER A 11 12.03 11.93 -22.67
CA SER A 11 10.76 12.62 -22.98
C SER A 11 9.65 11.66 -23.40
N THR A 12 10.01 10.43 -23.79
CA THR A 12 9.11 9.32 -24.13
C THR A 12 8.74 8.44 -22.92
N TRP A 13 9.24 8.73 -21.72
CA TRP A 13 8.94 7.96 -20.52
C TRP A 13 7.49 8.19 -20.08
N ARG A 14 6.72 7.10 -19.97
CA ARG A 14 5.30 7.08 -19.56
C ARG A 14 4.33 7.89 -20.44
N THR A 15 4.55 7.89 -21.75
CA THR A 15 3.67 8.57 -22.70
C THR A 15 2.46 7.73 -23.15
N ALA A 16 2.49 6.41 -22.95
CA ALA A 16 1.38 5.53 -23.30
C ALA A 16 0.33 5.45 -22.19
N GLU A 17 -0.91 5.17 -22.58
CA GLU A 17 -2.02 4.96 -21.65
C GLU A 17 -1.72 3.81 -20.67
N GLY A 18 -1.96 4.04 -19.37
CA GLY A 18 -1.66 3.07 -18.31
C GLY A 18 -0.20 3.00 -17.85
N HIS A 19 0.70 3.82 -18.41
CA HIS A 19 2.08 3.94 -17.90
C HIS A 19 2.20 4.92 -16.72
N ASP A 20 1.15 5.65 -16.37
CA ASP A 20 1.14 6.39 -15.12
C ASP A 20 1.19 5.43 -13.91
N SER A 21 1.68 5.92 -12.77
CA SER A 21 1.70 5.13 -11.53
C SER A 21 0.49 5.40 -10.65
N ALA A 22 -0.55 6.05 -11.19
CA ALA A 22 -1.75 6.29 -10.44
C ALA A 22 -2.50 4.96 -10.27
N LYS A 23 -3.33 4.91 -9.22
CA LYS A 23 -4.25 3.79 -9.05
C LYS A 23 -5.35 3.92 -10.10
N THR A 24 -5.65 2.82 -10.78
CA THR A 24 -6.81 2.76 -11.68
C THR A 24 -8.11 2.95 -10.89
N GLU A 25 -9.19 3.35 -11.57
CA GLU A 25 -10.50 3.49 -10.93
C GLU A 25 -10.99 2.17 -10.32
N LYS A 26 -10.70 1.04 -10.97
CA LYS A 26 -10.97 -0.29 -10.43
C LYS A 26 -10.25 -0.51 -9.08
N MET A 27 -8.96 -0.18 -8.99
CA MET A 27 -8.20 -0.32 -7.73
C MET A 27 -8.75 0.56 -6.62
N LYS A 28 -9.28 1.75 -6.94
CA LYS A 28 -9.93 2.63 -5.96
C LYS A 28 -11.26 2.01 -5.49
N ALA A 29 -12.08 1.55 -6.42
CA ALA A 29 -13.36 0.90 -6.12
C ALA A 29 -13.17 -0.35 -5.24
N ASP A 30 -12.23 -1.22 -5.61
CA ASP A 30 -11.90 -2.44 -4.86
C ASP A 30 -11.46 -2.10 -3.43
N SER A 31 -10.73 -0.99 -3.23
CA SER A 31 -10.30 -0.54 -1.90
C SER A 31 -11.42 0.01 -1.01
N SER A 32 -12.53 0.42 -1.60
CA SER A 32 -13.71 0.96 -0.89
C SER A 32 -14.83 -0.06 -0.72
N ALA A 33 -14.66 -1.28 -1.23
CA ALA A 33 -15.71 -2.31 -1.19
C ALA A 33 -16.00 -2.74 0.26
N GLU A 34 -17.25 -2.64 0.69
CA GLU A 34 -17.67 -3.03 2.05
C GLU A 34 -17.53 -4.53 2.30
N ALA A 35 -17.66 -5.34 1.26
CA ALA A 35 -17.54 -6.81 1.33
C ALA A 35 -16.08 -7.32 1.31
N SER A 36 -15.09 -6.47 1.64
CA SER A 36 -13.69 -6.88 1.69
C SER A 36 -13.47 -7.95 2.78
N PRO A 37 -12.96 -9.16 2.45
CA PRO A 37 -12.66 -10.18 3.46
C PRO A 37 -11.58 -9.73 4.44
N PHE A 38 -10.72 -8.78 4.04
CA PHE A 38 -9.69 -8.21 4.90
C PHE A 38 -10.28 -7.31 5.97
N ARG A 39 -11.39 -6.62 5.68
CA ARG A 39 -12.09 -5.77 6.64
C ARG A 39 -12.66 -6.58 7.80
N ALA A 40 -13.39 -7.65 7.49
CA ALA A 40 -13.94 -8.56 8.49
C ALA A 40 -12.84 -9.19 9.38
N MET A 41 -11.71 -9.55 8.78
CA MET A 41 -10.56 -10.06 9.52
C MET A 41 -9.90 -8.98 10.39
N ALA A 42 -9.72 -7.77 9.87
CA ALA A 42 -9.14 -6.66 10.62
C ALA A 42 -10.00 -6.31 11.84
N GLU A 43 -11.33 -6.29 11.68
CA GLU A 43 -12.29 -6.12 12.77
C GLU A 43 -12.19 -7.22 13.83
N LYS A 44 -12.06 -8.49 13.41
CA LYS A 44 -11.87 -9.62 14.33
C LYS A 44 -10.64 -9.47 15.22
N TYR A 45 -9.54 -8.93 14.71
CA TYR A 45 -8.31 -8.71 15.46
C TYR A 45 -8.21 -7.31 16.09
N GLY A 46 -9.18 -6.41 15.86
CA GLY A 46 -9.17 -5.06 16.39
C GLY A 46 -8.06 -4.16 15.80
N VAL A 47 -7.59 -4.45 14.60
CA VAL A 47 -6.50 -3.72 13.92
C VAL A 47 -6.98 -3.14 12.59
N SER A 48 -6.13 -2.34 11.93
CA SER A 48 -6.42 -1.89 10.57
C SER A 48 -6.13 -2.94 9.51
N GLU A 49 -6.82 -2.87 8.36
CA GLU A 49 -6.52 -3.73 7.20
C GLU A 49 -5.06 -3.64 6.76
N ALA A 50 -4.45 -2.46 6.87
CA ALA A 50 -3.03 -2.27 6.56
C ALA A 50 -2.13 -3.08 7.51
N GLN A 51 -2.38 -3.04 8.82
CA GLN A 51 -1.61 -3.83 9.80
C GLN A 51 -1.79 -5.33 9.56
N LEU A 52 -3.01 -5.77 9.31
CA LEU A 52 -3.31 -7.18 9.01
C LEU A 52 -2.51 -7.68 7.80
N LEU A 53 -2.54 -6.94 6.69
CA LEU A 53 -1.87 -7.32 5.45
C LEU A 53 -0.35 -7.24 5.57
N LEU A 54 0.18 -6.22 6.25
CA LEU A 54 1.62 -6.10 6.51
C LEU A 54 2.13 -7.23 7.40
N ARG A 55 1.38 -7.57 8.46
CA ARG A 55 1.70 -8.69 9.34
C ARG A 55 1.70 -10.01 8.57
N TRP A 56 0.67 -10.27 7.78
CA TRP A 56 0.60 -11.46 6.94
C TRP A 56 1.81 -11.58 6.00
N ALA A 57 2.24 -10.47 5.38
CA ALA A 57 3.39 -10.49 4.48
C ALA A 57 4.69 -10.86 5.21
N LEU A 58 4.90 -10.33 6.41
CA LEU A 58 6.04 -10.69 7.26
C LEU A 58 6.02 -12.17 7.66
N GLU A 59 4.85 -12.71 8.03
CA GLU A 59 4.71 -14.13 8.37
C GLU A 59 4.99 -15.07 7.19
N LYS A 60 4.79 -14.59 5.96
CA LYS A 60 5.17 -15.30 4.74
C LYS A 60 6.65 -15.14 4.38
N GLY A 61 7.42 -14.39 5.17
CA GLY A 61 8.84 -14.14 4.95
C GLY A 61 9.14 -13.08 3.88
N TYR A 62 8.16 -12.26 3.49
CA TYR A 62 8.39 -11.17 2.54
C TYR A 62 9.01 -9.96 3.24
N ALA A 63 10.00 -9.36 2.60
CA ALA A 63 10.48 -8.02 2.97
C ALA A 63 9.47 -6.97 2.50
N VAL A 64 8.87 -6.21 3.43
CA VAL A 64 7.85 -5.19 3.16
C VAL A 64 8.38 -3.78 3.44
N LEU A 65 8.12 -2.85 2.52
CA LEU A 65 8.49 -1.44 2.62
C LEU A 65 7.25 -0.54 2.49
N PRO A 66 6.45 -0.37 3.55
CA PRO A 66 5.24 0.43 3.48
C PRO A 66 5.55 1.92 3.31
N LYS A 67 5.03 2.53 2.24
CA LYS A 67 5.16 3.96 2.00
C LYS A 67 4.02 4.74 2.67
N SER A 68 4.36 5.74 3.48
CA SER A 68 3.42 6.72 4.01
C SER A 68 4.09 8.09 4.14
N THR A 69 3.30 9.16 4.02
CA THR A 69 3.71 10.53 4.37
C THR A 69 3.00 11.04 5.63
N LYS A 70 2.09 10.24 6.19
CA LYS A 70 1.32 10.57 7.40
C LYS A 70 1.95 9.87 8.59
N GLU A 71 2.37 10.64 9.59
CA GLU A 71 3.05 10.11 10.78
C GLU A 71 2.22 9.07 11.54
N ALA A 72 0.93 9.34 11.77
CA ALA A 72 0.04 8.39 12.43
C ALA A 72 -0.01 7.02 11.71
N ARG A 73 0.00 7.02 10.37
CA ARG A 73 0.06 5.79 9.57
C ARG A 73 1.43 5.12 9.63
N MET A 74 2.53 5.89 9.71
CA MET A 74 3.86 5.30 9.89
C MET A 74 3.96 4.57 11.22
N LYS A 75 3.48 5.18 12.32
CA LYS A 75 3.42 4.55 13.65
C LYS A 75 2.56 3.28 13.60
N GLN A 76 1.35 3.37 13.03
CA GLN A 76 0.46 2.22 12.87
C GLN A 76 1.08 1.09 12.03
N ASN A 77 1.77 1.41 10.93
CA ASN A 77 2.36 0.40 10.04
C ASN A 77 3.58 -0.32 10.65
N ILE A 78 4.22 0.25 11.67
CA ILE A 78 5.36 -0.37 12.37
C ILE A 78 4.85 -1.26 13.52
N ASP A 79 3.72 -0.90 14.12
CA ASP A 79 3.09 -1.66 15.19
C ASP A 79 2.36 -2.92 14.66
N LEU A 80 3.16 -3.94 14.31
CA LEU A 80 2.71 -5.19 13.68
C LEU A 80 2.85 -6.42 14.58
N PHE A 81 3.31 -6.24 15.82
CA PHE A 81 3.59 -7.33 16.77
C PHE A 81 2.77 -7.22 18.07
N SER A 82 1.85 -6.26 18.14
CA SER A 82 1.00 -5.96 19.29
C SER A 82 -0.32 -6.73 19.30
N PHE A 83 -0.59 -7.58 18.30
CA PHE A 83 -1.81 -8.37 18.15
C PHE A 83 -1.52 -9.78 17.61
#